data_AF-A0A0N4W3M1-F1
#
_entry.id   AF-A0A0N4W3M1-F1
#
_cell.length_a   1.000
_cell.length_b   1.000
_cell.length_c   1.000
_cell.angle_alpha   90.00
_cell.angle_beta   90.00
_cell.angle_gamma   90.00
#
_symmetry.space_group_name_H-M   'P 1'
#
loop_
_entity.id
_entity.type
_entity.pdbx_description
1 polymer ?
#
loop_
_entity_poly.entity_id
_entity_poly.type
_entity_poly.pdbx_seq_one_letter_code
_entity_poly.pdbx_strand_id
1 'polypeptide(L)'
;MYTILKKKWGSYRAHTYFGLRTKDPRSPLFGIMWYKQPAVLQRPHMRHWCDQGDDLKSYGWYAADGRTFGRENVTDRSCKLSFDWISNRETWTAGVRIYPKTRYTVIVYMVAQDSRTKFRPGNHLRDPIKGRTELFGDIELMVNVKNESEILHSTLVWDDDVHLDHLNELILMNTLALKSDSGLVYQLGQQKPFHEGRFVAIQFNIQTETNMEITFRGKPWSCMPLMRVKVASSPSHSIHTRAQFADIEVP
;
A
#
# COMPACT_ATOMS: atom_id res chain seq x y z
N MET A 1 -0.14 -25.82 5.64
CA MET A 1 0.95 -25.47 4.71
C MET A 1 0.46 -24.69 3.48
N TYR A 2 -0.63 -25.10 2.82
CA TYR A 2 -1.18 -24.40 1.63
C TYR A 2 -1.53 -22.91 1.83
N THR A 3 -2.11 -22.53 2.98
CA THR A 3 -2.49 -21.13 3.26
C THR A 3 -1.30 -20.18 3.32
N ILE A 4 -0.14 -20.66 3.78
CA ILE A 4 1.08 -19.85 3.92
C ILE A 4 1.65 -19.48 2.54
N LEU A 5 1.56 -20.40 1.55
CA LEU A 5 2.06 -20.13 0.20
C LEU A 5 1.21 -19.09 -0.54
N LYS A 6 -0.10 -19.00 -0.25
CA LYS A 6 -1.01 -18.01 -0.87
C LYS A 6 -0.72 -16.57 -0.45
N LYS A 7 -0.04 -16.38 0.69
CA LYS A 7 0.29 -15.07 1.24
C LYS A 7 1.70 -14.58 0.92
N LYS A 8 2.50 -15.40 0.24
CA LYS A 8 3.85 -15.00 -0.20
C LYS A 8 3.75 -14.02 -1.36
N TRP A 9 4.40 -12.87 -1.20
CA TRP A 9 4.52 -11.86 -2.24
C TRP A 9 5.55 -12.26 -3.28
N GLY A 10 5.41 -11.72 -4.48
CA GLY A 10 6.35 -11.89 -5.59
C GLY A 10 6.08 -10.90 -6.71
N SER A 11 6.98 -10.84 -7.69
CA SER A 11 6.86 -10.00 -8.88
C SER A 11 5.94 -10.63 -9.94
N TYR A 12 4.75 -11.09 -9.53
CA TYR A 12 3.78 -11.76 -10.43
C TYR A 12 2.97 -10.78 -11.30
N ARG A 13 3.44 -9.55 -11.48
CA ARG A 13 2.83 -8.51 -12.34
C ARG A 13 3.79 -8.14 -13.47
N ALA A 14 4.14 -9.12 -14.32
CA ALA A 14 5.14 -8.94 -15.38
C ALA A 14 4.80 -7.87 -16.45
N HIS A 15 3.55 -7.41 -16.50
CA HIS A 15 3.09 -6.36 -17.41
C HIS A 15 3.36 -4.94 -16.87
N THR A 16 3.73 -4.78 -15.59
CA THR A 16 4.20 -3.49 -15.03
C THR A 16 5.71 -3.48 -14.96
N TYR A 17 6.33 -2.30 -15.05
CA TYR A 17 7.76 -2.17 -14.77
C TYR A 17 8.10 -2.66 -13.35
N PHE A 18 7.47 -2.07 -12.33
CA PHE A 18 7.62 -2.54 -10.94
C PHE A 18 6.26 -2.74 -10.28
N GLY A 19 5.98 -3.99 -9.89
CA GLY A 19 4.74 -4.37 -9.23
C GLY A 19 4.85 -5.69 -8.49
N LEU A 20 4.23 -5.74 -7.31
CA LEU A 20 4.21 -6.93 -6.46
C LEU A 20 2.76 -7.36 -6.21
N ARG A 21 2.55 -8.66 -6.06
CA ARG A 21 1.29 -9.27 -5.60
C ARG A 21 1.56 -10.64 -4.99
N THR A 22 0.56 -11.31 -4.42
CA THR A 22 0.66 -12.75 -4.17
C THR A 22 0.04 -13.55 -5.31
N LYS A 23 0.16 -14.88 -5.22
CA LYS A 23 -0.50 -15.80 -6.17
C LYS A 23 -2.02 -15.89 -5.99
N ASP A 24 -2.57 -15.41 -4.86
CA ASP A 24 -4.01 -15.43 -4.64
C ASP A 24 -4.65 -14.25 -5.40
N PRO A 25 -5.75 -14.47 -6.15
CA PRO A 25 -6.42 -13.41 -6.90
C PRO A 25 -6.90 -12.25 -6.02
N ARG A 26 -7.20 -12.50 -4.74
CA ARG A 26 -7.71 -11.51 -3.78
C ARG A 26 -6.62 -10.64 -3.16
N SER A 27 -5.34 -10.95 -3.40
CA SER A 27 -4.26 -10.14 -2.83
C SER A 27 -4.31 -8.71 -3.37
N PRO A 28 -4.10 -7.68 -2.53
CA PRO A 28 -3.87 -6.34 -3.03
C PRO A 28 -2.74 -6.31 -4.07
N LEU A 29 -2.86 -5.41 -5.05
CA LEU A 29 -1.83 -5.15 -6.03
C LEU A 29 -1.01 -3.95 -5.59
N PHE A 30 0.30 -4.11 -5.52
CA PHE A 30 1.23 -3.01 -5.33
C PHE A 30 1.89 -2.63 -6.66
N GLY A 31 2.12 -1.35 -6.90
CA GLY A 31 2.95 -0.92 -8.03
C GLY A 31 3.49 0.49 -7.88
N ILE A 32 4.42 0.81 -8.78
CA ILE A 32 5.02 2.13 -8.91
C ILE A 32 4.82 2.64 -10.34
N MET A 33 4.43 3.90 -10.46
CA MET A 33 4.35 4.64 -11.71
C MET A 33 5.26 5.86 -11.63
N TRP A 34 5.62 6.45 -12.76
CA TRP A 34 6.39 7.69 -12.76
C TRP A 34 6.26 8.46 -14.07
N TYR A 35 6.65 9.74 -14.04
CA TYR A 35 6.76 10.56 -15.24
C TYR A 35 7.72 11.73 -15.03
N LYS A 36 8.26 12.25 -16.14
CA LYS A 36 8.93 13.56 -16.15
C LYS A 36 7.87 14.66 -16.07
N GLN A 37 8.02 15.60 -15.14
CA GLN A 37 7.11 16.75 -15.08
C GLN A 37 7.26 17.64 -16.31
N PRO A 38 6.18 17.90 -17.06
CA PRO A 38 6.23 18.82 -18.18
C PRO A 38 6.59 20.25 -17.75
N ALA A 39 7.30 20.98 -18.61
CA ALA A 39 7.60 22.41 -18.38
C ALA A 39 6.46 23.33 -18.83
N VAL A 40 5.63 22.85 -19.75
CA VAL A 40 4.45 23.54 -20.30
C VAL A 40 3.19 22.73 -19.98
N LEU A 41 2.02 23.35 -20.09
CA LEU A 41 0.75 22.68 -19.83
C LEU A 41 0.46 21.62 -20.91
N GLN A 42 0.76 20.37 -20.58
CA GLN A 42 0.45 19.19 -21.39
C GLN A 42 0.15 17.98 -20.50
N ARG A 43 -0.44 16.93 -21.07
CA ARG A 43 -0.62 15.65 -20.38
C ARG A 43 0.76 15.00 -20.14
N PRO A 44 1.11 14.63 -18.90
CA PRO A 44 2.34 13.89 -18.63
C PRO A 44 2.33 12.51 -19.28
N HIS A 45 3.51 12.05 -19.71
CA HIS A 45 3.69 10.69 -20.21
C HIS A 45 3.99 9.74 -19.04
N MET A 46 2.97 8.99 -18.62
CA MET A 46 3.06 8.05 -17.49
C MET A 46 3.77 6.77 -17.90
N ARG A 47 4.77 6.37 -17.11
CA ARG A 47 5.39 5.04 -17.16
C ARG A 47 4.75 4.17 -16.11
N HIS A 48 4.18 3.05 -16.54
CA HIS A 48 3.53 2.11 -15.63
C HIS A 48 3.56 0.70 -16.20
N TRP A 49 2.90 0.50 -17.34
CA TRP A 49 2.94 -0.75 -18.11
C TRP A 49 4.22 -0.84 -18.93
N CYS A 50 4.75 -2.04 -19.06
CA CYS A 50 5.85 -2.30 -19.98
C CYS A 50 5.37 -2.06 -21.42
N ASP A 51 5.77 -0.95 -22.02
CA ASP A 51 5.38 -0.56 -23.37
C ASP A 51 6.64 -0.28 -24.21
N GLN A 52 6.72 -0.89 -25.39
CA GLN A 52 7.83 -0.62 -26.32
C GLN A 52 7.83 0.83 -26.83
N GLY A 53 6.67 1.49 -26.84
CA GLY A 53 6.51 2.90 -27.16
C GLY A 53 7.06 3.85 -26.10
N ASP A 54 7.45 3.35 -24.92
CA ASP A 54 7.99 4.21 -23.86
C ASP A 54 9.41 4.73 -24.16
N ASP A 55 10.14 4.07 -25.07
CA ASP A 55 11.48 4.51 -25.49
C ASP A 55 12.45 4.65 -24.29
N LEU A 56 12.34 3.71 -23.35
CA LEU A 56 13.30 3.52 -22.27
C LEU A 56 14.62 2.99 -22.84
N LYS A 57 15.76 3.54 -22.38
CA LYS A 57 17.07 3.06 -22.83
C LYS A 57 17.30 1.60 -22.42
N SER A 58 16.84 1.23 -21.24
CA SER A 58 16.83 -0.15 -20.76
C SER A 58 15.93 -0.29 -19.53
N TYR A 59 15.37 -1.47 -19.32
CA TYR A 59 14.72 -1.88 -18.08
C TYR A 59 14.88 -3.39 -17.90
N GLY A 60 14.91 -3.87 -16.66
CA GLY A 60 14.90 -5.30 -16.39
C GLY A 60 15.58 -5.72 -15.08
N TRP A 61 15.21 -6.93 -14.67
CA TRP A 61 15.80 -7.60 -13.51
C TRP A 61 17.21 -8.08 -13.85
N TYR A 62 18.21 -7.65 -13.09
CA TYR A 62 19.57 -8.18 -13.20
C TYR A 62 19.86 -9.28 -12.17
N ALA A 63 19.02 -9.41 -11.14
CA ALA A 63 19.01 -10.53 -10.21
C ALA A 63 17.62 -10.69 -9.61
N ALA A 64 16.94 -11.81 -9.82
CA ALA A 64 15.64 -12.09 -9.20
C ALA A 64 15.33 -13.59 -9.20
N ASP A 65 14.60 -14.05 -8.19
CA ASP A 65 13.99 -15.40 -8.16
C ASP A 65 12.48 -15.36 -8.43
N GLY A 66 11.92 -14.16 -8.60
CA GLY A 66 10.50 -13.88 -8.80
C GLY A 66 9.61 -14.13 -7.58
N ARG A 67 10.18 -14.52 -6.43
CA ARG A 67 9.43 -15.09 -5.28
C ARG A 67 9.82 -14.52 -3.93
N THR A 68 11.09 -14.19 -3.72
CA THR A 68 11.60 -13.74 -2.43
C THR A 68 12.45 -12.49 -2.54
N PHE A 69 13.04 -12.22 -3.70
CA PHE A 69 13.74 -10.96 -3.92
C PHE A 69 13.81 -10.61 -5.41
N GLY A 70 14.18 -9.36 -5.67
CA GLY A 70 14.62 -8.95 -6.98
C GLY A 70 15.37 -7.63 -6.92
N ARG A 71 16.21 -7.42 -7.93
CA ARG A 71 16.88 -6.16 -8.22
C ARG A 71 16.72 -5.82 -9.70
N GLU A 72 16.18 -4.65 -9.95
CA GLU A 72 15.86 -4.11 -11.26
C GLU A 72 16.50 -2.73 -11.41
N ASN A 73 16.94 -2.43 -12.63
CA ASN A 73 17.33 -1.08 -13.02
C ASN A 73 16.47 -0.65 -14.22
N VAL A 74 16.03 0.60 -14.19
CA VAL A 74 15.33 1.27 -15.28
C VAL A 74 16.09 2.53 -15.66
N THR A 75 16.47 2.64 -16.92
CA THR A 75 17.12 3.81 -17.49
C THR A 75 16.15 4.53 -18.43
N ASP A 76 15.48 5.54 -17.90
CA ASP A 76 14.73 6.52 -18.70
C ASP A 76 15.70 7.61 -19.19
N ARG A 77 15.32 8.33 -20.25
CA ARG A 77 16.00 9.53 -20.70
C ARG A 77 16.13 10.57 -19.59
N SER A 78 15.07 10.69 -18.78
CA SER A 78 14.91 11.77 -17.79
C SER A 78 15.32 11.38 -16.37
N CYS A 79 15.50 10.09 -16.09
CA CYS A 79 15.76 9.57 -14.75
C CYS A 79 16.38 8.17 -14.83
N LYS A 80 17.19 7.80 -13.82
CA LYS A 80 17.51 6.40 -13.55
C LYS A 80 16.79 5.97 -12.29
N LEU A 81 16.13 4.82 -12.34
CA LEU A 81 15.49 4.19 -11.19
C LEU A 81 16.14 2.85 -10.91
N SER A 82 16.36 2.56 -9.64
CA SER A 82 16.75 1.23 -9.16
C SER A 82 15.73 0.76 -8.15
N PHE A 83 15.26 -0.46 -8.34
CA PHE A 83 14.35 -1.12 -7.42
C PHE A 83 15.04 -2.35 -6.85
N ASP A 84 15.09 -2.45 -5.53
CA ASP A 84 15.47 -3.67 -4.82
C ASP A 84 14.33 -4.06 -3.89
N TRP A 85 13.99 -5.34 -3.81
CA TRP A 85 12.97 -5.79 -2.87
C TRP A 85 13.31 -7.16 -2.30
N ILE A 86 12.83 -7.38 -1.08
CA ILE A 86 12.90 -8.65 -0.38
C ILE A 86 11.54 -8.94 0.26
N SER A 87 11.13 -10.20 0.24
CA SER A 87 9.94 -10.68 0.93
C SER A 87 10.28 -11.78 1.92
N ASN A 88 9.62 -11.71 3.08
CA ASN A 88 9.63 -12.73 4.09
C ASN A 88 8.19 -12.96 4.59
N ARG A 89 7.65 -14.15 4.32
CA ARG A 89 6.28 -14.55 4.68
C ARG A 89 5.22 -13.59 4.11
N GLU A 90 4.54 -12.84 4.99
CA GLU A 90 3.43 -11.92 4.66
C GLU A 90 3.92 -10.46 4.58
N THR A 91 5.23 -10.23 4.64
CA THR A 91 5.88 -8.92 4.65
C THR A 91 6.82 -8.81 3.45
N TRP A 92 6.96 -7.60 2.93
CA TRP A 92 8.04 -7.26 2.01
C TRP A 92 8.50 -5.83 2.23
N THR A 93 9.74 -5.57 1.86
CA THR A 93 10.33 -4.23 1.83
C THR A 93 10.96 -4.02 0.46
N ALA A 94 10.75 -2.84 -0.12
CA ALA A 94 11.34 -2.41 -1.37
C ALA A 94 12.13 -1.11 -1.17
N GLY A 95 13.39 -1.10 -1.56
CA GLY A 95 14.20 0.09 -1.74
C GLY A 95 14.02 0.65 -3.15
N VAL A 96 13.79 1.96 -3.24
CA VAL A 96 13.65 2.68 -4.50
C VAL A 96 14.66 3.83 -4.52
N ARG A 97 15.57 3.81 -5.48
CA ARG A 97 16.57 4.87 -5.67
C ARG A 97 16.29 5.60 -6.96
N ILE A 98 16.20 6.92 -6.88
CA ILE A 98 15.75 7.77 -7.97
C ILE A 98 16.83 8.82 -8.21
N TYR A 99 17.36 8.83 -9.43
CA TYR A 99 18.40 9.75 -9.89
C TYR A 99 17.81 10.61 -11.01
N PRO A 100 17.05 11.67 -10.65
CA PRO A 100 16.40 12.52 -11.64
C PRO A 100 17.44 13.39 -12.36
N LYS A 101 17.28 13.57 -13.68
CA LYS A 101 18.02 14.61 -14.43
C LYS A 101 17.24 15.92 -14.53
N THR A 102 15.98 15.90 -14.14
CA THR A 102 14.99 16.98 -14.26
C THR A 102 13.85 16.70 -13.29
N ARG A 103 12.90 17.63 -13.15
CA ARG A 103 11.74 17.46 -12.27
C ARG A 103 10.99 16.18 -12.62
N TYR A 104 10.85 15.30 -11.64
CA TYR A 104 10.34 13.95 -11.82
C TYR A 104 9.25 13.66 -10.81
N THR A 105 8.31 12.82 -11.19
CA THR A 105 7.24 12.37 -10.30
C THR A 105 7.30 10.86 -10.19
N VAL A 106 7.22 10.35 -8.96
CA VAL A 106 7.07 8.93 -8.64
C VAL A 106 5.78 8.74 -7.87
N ILE A 107 5.01 7.72 -8.21
CA ILE A 107 3.72 7.41 -7.60
C ILE A 107 3.76 5.97 -7.11
N VAL A 108 3.54 5.80 -5.80
CA VAL A 108 3.44 4.50 -5.15
C VAL A 108 1.96 4.23 -4.89
N TYR A 109 1.43 3.09 -5.35
CA TYR A 109 0.01 2.79 -5.20
C TYR A 109 -0.31 1.37 -4.73
N MET A 110 -1.51 1.23 -4.18
CA MET A 110 -2.14 -0.04 -3.82
C MET A 110 -3.56 -0.11 -4.39
N VAL A 111 -3.95 -1.29 -4.87
CA VAL A 111 -5.30 -1.56 -5.38
C VAL A 111 -5.89 -2.81 -4.73
N ALA A 112 -7.12 -2.71 -4.26
CA ALA A 112 -7.90 -3.82 -3.71
C ALA A 112 -8.35 -4.75 -4.85
N GLN A 113 -8.42 -6.05 -4.59
CA GLN A 113 -8.90 -7.05 -5.56
C GLN A 113 -10.18 -7.77 -5.11
N ASP A 114 -10.44 -7.82 -3.80
CA ASP A 114 -11.74 -8.21 -3.25
C ASP A 114 -12.63 -6.98 -3.02
N SER A 115 -13.94 -7.15 -2.87
CA SER A 115 -14.91 -6.05 -2.69
C SER A 115 -14.89 -5.40 -1.29
N ARG A 116 -14.25 -6.02 -0.30
CA ARG A 116 -14.30 -5.61 1.11
C ARG A 116 -13.11 -4.77 1.54
N THR A 117 -11.99 -4.89 0.84
CA THR A 117 -10.76 -4.18 1.15
C THR A 117 -10.91 -2.70 0.84
N LYS A 118 -10.62 -1.88 1.86
CA LYS A 118 -10.40 -0.44 1.74
C LYS A 118 -9.09 -0.05 2.41
N PHE A 119 -8.41 0.91 1.82
CA PHE A 119 -7.20 1.53 2.34
C PHE A 119 -7.52 2.92 2.86
N ARG A 120 -6.97 3.25 4.02
CA ARG A 120 -7.06 4.56 4.65
C ARG A 120 -5.64 5.11 4.79
N PRO A 121 -5.28 6.20 4.10
CA PRO A 121 -3.98 6.84 4.30
C PRO A 121 -3.87 7.41 5.71
N GLY A 122 -2.63 7.51 6.20
CA GLY A 122 -2.33 8.23 7.42
C GLY A 122 -2.42 9.75 7.25
N ASN A 123 -2.30 10.49 8.35
CA ASN A 123 -2.38 11.95 8.32
C ASN A 123 -1.09 12.60 7.81
N HIS A 124 0.05 11.94 8.06
CA HIS A 124 1.37 12.35 7.60
C HIS A 124 1.98 11.26 6.73
N LEU A 125 3.00 11.58 5.92
CA LEU A 125 3.66 10.59 5.06
C LEU A 125 4.22 9.38 5.83
N ARG A 126 4.76 9.61 7.04
CA ARG A 126 5.28 8.54 7.91
C ARG A 126 4.19 7.66 8.53
N ASP A 127 2.95 8.15 8.55
CA ASP A 127 1.84 7.37 9.08
C ASP A 127 1.49 6.29 8.04
N PRO A 128 1.34 5.01 8.45
CA PRO A 128 1.08 3.94 7.50
C PRO A 128 -0.29 4.12 6.84
N ILE A 129 -0.35 3.78 5.54
CA ILE A 129 -1.62 3.43 4.91
C ILE A 129 -2.09 2.12 5.55
N LYS A 130 -3.27 2.15 6.16
CA LYS A 130 -3.87 0.99 6.82
C LYS A 130 -4.98 0.40 5.97
N GLY A 131 -5.21 -0.89 6.10
CA GLY A 131 -6.37 -1.54 5.49
C GLY A 131 -6.67 -2.87 6.15
N ARG A 132 -7.79 -3.47 5.76
CA ARG A 132 -8.14 -4.84 6.15
C ARG A 132 -8.53 -5.62 4.90
N THR A 133 -7.91 -6.78 4.70
CA THR A 133 -8.10 -7.63 3.52
C THR A 133 -8.62 -9.00 3.93
N GLU A 134 -9.28 -9.69 2.99
CA GLU A 134 -9.70 -11.08 3.24
C GLU A 134 -8.50 -12.01 3.43
N LEU A 135 -7.42 -11.78 2.68
CA LEU A 135 -6.26 -12.67 2.66
C LEU A 135 -5.35 -12.48 3.87
N PHE A 136 -5.08 -11.24 4.27
CA PHE A 136 -4.09 -10.91 5.29
C PHE A 136 -4.69 -10.46 6.63
N GLY A 137 -6.00 -10.17 6.71
CA GLY A 137 -6.52 -9.43 7.85
C GLY A 137 -6.01 -7.99 7.81
N ASP A 138 -5.56 -7.47 8.95
CA ASP A 138 -5.05 -6.09 9.03
C ASP A 138 -3.71 -5.97 8.30
N ILE A 139 -3.57 -4.92 7.50
CA ILE A 139 -2.38 -4.61 6.72
C ILE A 139 -1.93 -3.18 6.93
N GLU A 140 -0.64 -2.95 6.75
CA GLU A 140 -0.01 -1.63 6.79
C GLU A 140 0.98 -1.51 5.64
N LEU A 141 0.96 -0.37 4.94
CA LEU A 141 1.98 0.03 3.98
C LEU A 141 2.64 1.32 4.49
N MET A 142 3.95 1.29 4.72
CA MET A 142 4.75 2.42 5.17
C MET A 142 5.66 2.88 4.04
N VAL A 143 5.81 4.19 3.87
CA VAL A 143 6.76 4.78 2.93
C VAL A 143 7.65 5.76 3.68
N ASN A 144 8.95 5.45 3.73
CA ASN A 144 9.96 6.28 4.36
C ASN A 144 10.84 6.91 3.27
N VAL A 145 11.11 8.21 3.38
CA VAL A 145 11.95 8.93 2.42
C VAL A 145 13.02 9.72 3.19
N LYS A 146 14.30 9.57 2.82
CA LYS A 146 15.40 10.18 3.58
C LYS A 146 15.31 11.71 3.67
N ASN A 147 14.91 12.38 2.59
CA ASN A 147 14.83 13.84 2.49
C ASN A 147 13.37 14.32 2.42
N GLU A 148 12.50 13.75 3.25
CA GLU A 148 11.05 14.02 3.24
C GLU A 148 10.71 15.52 3.30
N SER A 149 11.43 16.31 4.12
CA SER A 149 11.15 17.74 4.30
C SER A 149 11.36 18.58 3.03
N GLU A 150 12.10 18.05 2.07
CA GLU A 150 12.41 18.71 0.80
C GLU A 150 11.52 18.21 -0.35
N ILE A 151 10.69 17.19 -0.11
CA ILE A 151 9.92 16.50 -1.13
C ILE A 151 8.44 16.83 -0.99
N LEU A 152 7.92 17.55 -1.99
CA LEU A 152 6.50 17.77 -2.14
C LEU A 152 5.80 16.43 -2.44
N HIS A 153 4.83 16.07 -1.62
CA HIS A 153 4.03 14.87 -1.82
C HIS A 153 2.52 15.16 -1.75
N SER A 154 1.72 14.24 -2.28
CA SER A 154 0.26 14.30 -2.26
C SER A 154 -0.32 12.90 -2.28
N THR A 155 -1.52 12.74 -1.73
CA THR A 155 -2.20 11.44 -1.64
C THR A 155 -3.51 11.50 -2.40
N LEU A 156 -3.82 10.42 -3.12
CA LEU A 156 -5.12 10.18 -3.75
C LEU A 156 -5.72 8.91 -3.18
N VAL A 157 -7.00 8.97 -2.83
CA VAL A 157 -7.83 7.84 -2.41
C VAL A 157 -9.03 7.77 -3.35
N TRP A 158 -9.43 6.58 -3.75
CA TRP A 158 -10.56 6.40 -4.65
C TRP A 158 -11.34 5.13 -4.33
N ASP A 159 -12.67 5.26 -4.23
CA ASP A 159 -13.57 4.17 -3.83
C ASP A 159 -14.63 3.82 -4.89
N ASP A 160 -14.71 4.56 -6.00
CA ASP A 160 -15.59 4.20 -7.12
C ASP A 160 -14.96 3.10 -7.99
N ASP A 161 -15.73 2.59 -8.96
CA ASP A 161 -15.28 1.58 -9.91
C ASP A 161 -14.04 2.03 -10.68
N VAL A 162 -12.96 1.24 -10.55
CA VAL A 162 -11.69 1.45 -11.24
C VAL A 162 -11.27 0.12 -11.83
N HIS A 163 -11.15 0.09 -13.16
CA HIS A 163 -10.56 -1.03 -13.87
C HIS A 163 -9.03 -0.89 -13.88
N LEU A 164 -8.35 -2.02 -13.79
CA LEU A 164 -6.89 -2.06 -13.62
C LEU A 164 -6.14 -1.46 -14.80
N ASP A 165 -6.70 -1.52 -16.00
CA ASP A 165 -6.20 -0.94 -17.24
C ASP A 165 -6.32 0.58 -17.31
N HIS A 166 -7.19 1.20 -16.51
CA HIS A 166 -7.43 2.66 -16.48
C HIS A 166 -6.71 3.39 -15.33
N LEU A 167 -5.75 2.76 -14.66
CA LEU A 167 -5.07 3.37 -13.51
C LEU A 167 -4.28 4.63 -13.90
N ASN A 168 -3.70 4.67 -15.10
CA ASN A 168 -3.00 5.87 -15.61
C ASN A 168 -3.97 7.04 -15.75
N GLU A 169 -5.13 6.80 -16.35
CA GLU A 169 -6.21 7.77 -16.56
C GLU A 169 -6.75 8.29 -15.23
N LEU A 170 -6.96 7.40 -14.24
CA LEU A 170 -7.38 7.78 -12.89
C LEU A 170 -6.41 8.77 -12.23
N ILE A 171 -5.11 8.48 -12.32
CA ILE A 171 -4.08 9.37 -11.79
C ILE A 171 -4.08 10.70 -12.55
N LEU A 172 -4.08 10.66 -13.88
CA LEU A 172 -3.96 11.84 -14.72
C LEU A 172 -5.19 12.75 -14.62
N MET A 173 -6.40 12.21 -14.48
CA MET A 173 -7.62 13.02 -14.28
C MET A 173 -7.68 13.70 -12.92
N ASN A 174 -7.01 13.13 -11.91
CA ASN A 174 -6.84 13.74 -10.59
C ASN A 174 -5.50 14.48 -10.45
N THR A 175 -4.77 14.73 -11.55
CA THR A 175 -3.54 15.53 -11.53
C THR A 175 -3.84 16.97 -11.93
N LEU A 176 -3.51 17.92 -11.06
CA LEU A 176 -3.62 19.35 -11.31
C LEU A 176 -2.26 19.93 -11.70
N ALA A 177 -2.27 20.84 -12.67
CA ALA A 177 -1.09 21.62 -13.04
C ALA A 177 -1.15 23.00 -12.37
N LEU A 178 -0.28 23.20 -11.37
CA LEU A 178 -0.23 24.39 -10.53
C LEU A 178 0.99 25.23 -10.88
N LYS A 179 0.82 26.55 -11.02
CA LYS A 179 1.97 27.45 -11.17
C LYS A 179 2.65 27.65 -9.82
N SER A 180 3.98 27.52 -9.79
CA SER A 180 4.83 27.91 -8.66
C SER A 180 5.94 28.86 -9.14
N ASP A 181 6.70 29.42 -8.21
CA ASP A 181 7.85 30.27 -8.50
C ASP A 181 8.95 29.54 -9.30
N SER A 182 8.98 28.20 -9.21
CA SER A 182 9.92 27.33 -9.95
C SER A 182 9.30 26.71 -11.22
N GLY A 183 8.15 27.22 -11.65
CA GLY A 183 7.45 26.81 -12.88
C GLY A 183 6.23 25.94 -12.62
N LEU A 184 5.80 25.18 -13.64
CA LEU A 184 4.58 24.37 -13.56
C LEU A 184 4.82 23.09 -12.74
N VAL A 185 4.03 22.84 -11.71
CA VAL A 185 4.11 21.65 -10.85
C VAL A 185 2.85 20.82 -11.04
N TYR A 186 3.02 19.54 -11.33
CA TYR A 186 1.92 18.59 -11.44
C TYR A 186 1.75 17.87 -10.10
N GLN A 187 0.55 17.91 -9.53
CA GLN A 187 0.25 17.34 -8.21
C GLN A 187 -1.08 16.63 -8.18
N LEU A 188 -1.19 15.53 -7.43
CA LEU A 188 -2.47 14.89 -7.20
C LEU A 188 -3.37 15.82 -6.39
N GLY A 189 -4.55 16.10 -6.93
CA GLY A 189 -5.63 16.82 -6.28
C GLY A 189 -6.82 15.88 -6.11
N GLN A 190 -7.13 15.53 -4.86
CA GLN A 190 -8.30 14.74 -4.53
C GLN A 190 -9.58 15.51 -4.89
N GLN A 191 -10.28 15.11 -5.95
CA GLN A 191 -11.52 15.81 -6.37
C GLN A 191 -12.73 15.46 -5.51
N LYS A 192 -12.84 14.20 -5.06
CA LYS A 192 -13.92 13.70 -4.20
C LYS A 192 -13.41 13.43 -2.78
N PRO A 193 -14.14 13.76 -1.71
CA PRO A 193 -13.62 13.68 -0.33
C PRO A 193 -13.60 12.24 0.23
N PHE A 194 -12.85 11.34 -0.41
CA PHE A 194 -12.67 9.98 0.08
C PHE A 194 -11.63 9.94 1.22
N HIS A 195 -12.02 9.39 2.36
CA HIS A 195 -11.11 9.14 3.49
C HIS A 195 -10.56 7.71 3.50
N GLU A 196 -11.24 6.78 2.83
CA GLU A 196 -10.77 5.43 2.56
C GLU A 196 -11.29 5.00 1.18
N GLY A 197 -10.60 4.04 0.55
CA GLY A 197 -10.99 3.60 -0.78
C GLY A 197 -10.30 2.32 -1.23
N ARG A 198 -10.79 1.75 -2.32
CA ARG A 198 -10.24 0.55 -2.99
C ARG A 198 -8.94 0.81 -3.73
N PHE A 199 -8.62 2.07 -3.98
CA PHE A 199 -7.37 2.52 -4.57
C PHE A 199 -6.77 3.61 -3.69
N VAL A 200 -5.46 3.56 -3.47
CA VAL A 200 -4.71 4.62 -2.80
C VAL A 200 -3.36 4.80 -3.50
N ALA A 201 -2.96 6.04 -3.68
CA ALA A 201 -1.67 6.41 -4.26
C ALA A 201 -1.04 7.57 -3.50
N ILE A 202 0.28 7.52 -3.33
CA ILE A 202 1.10 8.62 -2.83
C ILE A 202 2.01 9.06 -3.99
N GLN A 203 1.88 10.32 -4.39
CA GLN A 203 2.75 10.96 -5.36
C GLN A 203 3.87 11.73 -4.65
N PHE A 204 5.09 11.61 -5.17
CA PHE A 204 6.28 12.36 -4.78
C PHE A 204 6.80 13.16 -5.96
N ASN A 205 7.05 14.45 -5.76
CA ASN A 205 7.69 15.32 -6.73
C ASN A 205 9.15 15.53 -6.34
N ILE A 206 10.05 15.07 -7.20
CA ILE A 206 11.46 14.83 -6.90
C ILE A 206 12.33 15.63 -7.87
N GLN A 207 13.33 16.32 -7.32
CA GLN A 207 14.31 17.08 -8.11
C GLN A 207 15.76 16.66 -7.84
N THR A 208 16.02 16.04 -6.69
CA THR A 208 17.33 15.59 -6.24
C THR A 208 17.36 14.08 -6.08
N GLU A 209 18.56 13.51 -5.95
CA GLU A 209 18.70 12.08 -5.66
C GLU A 209 17.90 11.72 -4.41
N THR A 210 17.03 10.72 -4.55
CA THR A 210 16.12 10.30 -3.48
C THR A 210 16.17 8.80 -3.28
N ASN A 211 16.23 8.40 -2.02
CA ASN A 211 16.09 7.02 -1.60
C ASN A 211 14.81 6.86 -0.79
N MET A 212 13.94 5.96 -1.22
CA MET A 212 12.71 5.59 -0.54
C MET A 212 12.78 4.14 -0.08
N GLU A 213 12.18 3.85 1.06
CA GLU A 213 11.93 2.50 1.53
C GLU A 213 10.42 2.33 1.70
N ILE A 214 9.87 1.30 1.06
CA ILE A 214 8.44 0.99 1.07
C ILE A 214 8.28 -0.38 1.72
N THR A 215 7.54 -0.45 2.82
CA THR A 215 7.35 -1.70 3.56
C THR A 215 5.87 -2.04 3.68
N PHE A 216 5.50 -3.24 3.23
CA PHE A 216 4.19 -3.83 3.46
C PHE A 216 4.26 -4.87 4.56
N ARG A 217 3.28 -4.84 5.47
CA ARG A 217 3.14 -5.81 6.54
C ARG A 217 1.69 -6.31 6.62
N GLY A 218 1.49 -7.61 6.45
CA GLY A 218 0.27 -8.30 6.88
C GLY A 218 0.38 -8.77 8.33
N LYS A 219 -0.63 -8.50 9.16
CA LYS A 219 -0.73 -9.04 10.53
C LYS A 219 -1.52 -10.34 10.50
N PRO A 220 -0.91 -11.49 10.81
CA PRO A 220 -1.66 -12.74 10.87
C PRO A 220 -2.75 -12.66 11.95
N TRP A 221 -3.88 -13.30 11.70
CA TRP A 221 -5.05 -13.37 12.59
C TRP A 221 -4.70 -13.81 14.03
N SER A 222 -3.59 -14.53 14.22
CA SER A 222 -3.12 -14.99 15.54
C SER A 222 -2.58 -13.88 16.45
N CYS A 223 -2.42 -12.64 15.95
CA CYS A 223 -1.89 -11.51 16.73
C CYS A 223 -2.98 -10.55 17.24
N MET A 224 -4.27 -10.87 17.03
CA MET A 224 -5.35 -10.16 17.72
C MET A 224 -5.28 -10.53 19.21
N PRO A 225 -5.25 -9.57 20.15
CA PRO A 225 -5.36 -9.90 21.56
C PRO A 225 -6.64 -10.70 21.75
N LEU A 226 -6.54 -11.87 22.36
CA LEU A 226 -7.69 -12.64 22.81
C LEU A 226 -8.63 -11.67 23.53
N MET A 227 -9.80 -11.40 22.96
CA MET A 227 -10.88 -10.76 23.70
C MET A 227 -11.09 -11.65 24.93
N ARG A 228 -10.62 -11.19 26.09
CA ARG A 228 -11.00 -11.79 27.36
C ARG A 228 -12.51 -11.58 27.46
N VAL A 229 -13.27 -12.60 27.08
CA VAL A 229 -14.64 -12.75 27.52
C VAL A 229 -14.56 -12.72 29.05
N LYS A 230 -14.94 -11.59 29.65
CA LYS A 230 -15.22 -11.56 31.08
C LYS A 230 -16.39 -12.51 31.28
N VAL A 231 -16.10 -13.73 31.70
CA VAL A 231 -17.10 -14.59 32.32
C VAL A 231 -17.58 -13.80 33.53
N ALA A 232 -18.83 -13.32 33.48
CA ALA A 232 -19.46 -12.72 34.64
C ALA A 232 -19.50 -13.80 35.73
N SER A 233 -18.73 -13.61 36.79
CA SER A 233 -18.85 -14.41 38.01
C SER A 233 -20.22 -14.13 38.62
N SER A 234 -21.09 -15.13 38.60
CA SER A 234 -22.36 -15.13 39.34
C SER A 234 -22.09 -14.86 40.83
N PRO A 235 -22.93 -14.10 41.54
CA PRO A 235 -22.75 -13.91 42.97
C PRO A 235 -22.99 -15.24 43.70
N SER A 236 -22.07 -15.61 44.57
CA SER A 236 -22.23 -16.71 45.52
C SER A 236 -23.41 -16.42 46.44
N HIS A 237 -24.51 -17.19 46.31
CA HIS A 237 -25.50 -17.28 47.36
C HIS A 237 -24.95 -18.16 48.48
N SER A 238 -24.65 -17.53 49.62
CA SER A 238 -24.41 -18.20 50.89
C SER A 238 -25.72 -18.84 51.36
N ILE A 239 -25.75 -20.18 51.35
CA ILE A 239 -26.81 -20.95 52.00
C ILE A 239 -26.47 -20.95 53.50
N HIS A 240 -27.16 -20.11 54.27
CA HIS A 240 -27.20 -20.24 55.72
C HIS A 240 -28.22 -21.33 56.07
N THR A 241 -27.70 -22.47 56.52
CA THR A 241 -28.43 -23.57 57.13
C THR A 241 -29.14 -23.06 58.39
N ARG A 242 -30.48 -23.07 58.39
CA ARG A 242 -31.29 -22.96 59.62
C ARG A 242 -32.15 -24.21 59.70
N ALA A 243 -31.73 -25.15 60.54
CA ALA A 243 -32.52 -26.31 60.90
C ALA A 243 -33.70 -25.86 61.78
N GLN A 244 -34.93 -26.09 61.32
CA GLN A 244 -36.12 -26.13 62.17
C GLN A 244 -36.49 -27.61 62.30
N PHE A 245 -36.34 -28.14 63.52
CA PHE A 245 -36.94 -29.41 63.91
C PHE A 245 -38.42 -29.14 64.20
N ALA A 246 -39.29 -29.95 63.59
CA ALA A 246 -40.70 -30.01 63.91
C ALA A 246 -40.89 -31.08 64.98
N ASP A 247 -41.55 -30.70 66.07
CA ASP A 247 -41.95 -31.58 67.15
C ASP A 247 -42.96 -32.62 66.66
N ILE A 248 -42.74 -33.87 67.07
CA ILE A 248 -43.66 -34.99 66.90
C ILE A 248 -44.36 -35.16 68.26
N GLU A 249 -45.66 -34.82 68.32
CA GLU A 249 -46.56 -35.31 69.36
C GLU A 249 -47.43 -36.45 68.78
N VAL A 250 -47.47 -37.56 69.51
CA VAL A 250 -48.41 -38.67 69.36
C VAL A 250 -48.68 -39.20 70.78
N PRO A 251 -49.88 -39.65 71.16
CA PRO A 251 -51.21 -39.49 70.57
C PRO A 251 -52.12 -38.49 71.31
#